data_AF-A0A3B4AM61-F1
#
_entry.id   AF-A0A3B4AM61-F1
#
_cell.length_a   1.000
_cell.length_b   1.000
_cell.length_c   1.000
_cell.angle_alpha   90.00
_cell.angle_beta   90.00
_cell.angle_gamma   90.00
#
_symmetry.space_group_name_H-M   'P 1'
#
loop_
_entity.id
_entity.type
_entity.pdbx_description
1 polymer ?
#
loop_
_entity_poly.entity_id
_entity_poly.type
_entity_poly.pdbx_seq_one_letter_code
_entity_poly.pdbx_strand_id
1 'polypeptide(L)'
;IHGQLDKEVHPALNRVLNMAGAMRETKEALENVSGSLVILKDGTGKLNFNLSLVRTSINRTLNDPGCHDEDSDATTAQLCRNIRQSLSQLQISANFTRLPNVRPQLEKVKEVLKTDLRILVFKRYAPYVFNNQIINVFCVLGVRSLVDDIGKNITKFSKVFPVQTSLSNFTIFISHAHAKIEDYYPEIDQLDFYRWAACIGLCCMIVLVLAFNYLGLLCGTLGYDKHASPTTRGCISNTGGTMLMAGVGFSFLFSWVLMGVVTVIFVTGGNMEKLVCEAFHTKELFKVADTPYLINPEWKNFLPGYIYNDSELDLTVESFYSTCKENKGIYLALRLDKLFNITTFLNTSDFTKDVVEELDTVKIDLRTITLLEAEGKRNLLDFSEAGLSEINHADYLEEVNKGVTAVDLLSYARDLEAQTDLMVRNPLQSSLKGHISTLRQIHSQQIIPMEQAMSALNQSMRYLERTTSDLPNKVLAVLEAIDTAQFLISQNASDMIRQETKKYTATIVGYFNQYIEWVKMSLMEEVAQCKPFSNILDTAEIFTCSFLVDSMNAFWMGLGCSTLFLLPSIILAVKLAKYYRRMDTEDVYDDIPSYDTMNRFPRASAPPRHIDW
;
A
#
# COMPACT_ATOMS: atom_id res chain seq x y z
N ILE A 1 17.07 -9.48 10.29
CA ILE A 1 17.75 -10.06 11.47
C ILE A 1 17.67 -11.59 11.47
N HIS A 2 16.51 -12.21 11.70
CA HIS A 2 16.39 -13.67 11.82
C HIS A 2 16.95 -14.43 10.60
N GLY A 3 16.51 -14.10 9.38
CA GLY A 3 17.01 -14.74 8.17
C GLY A 3 18.48 -14.46 7.82
N GLN A 4 19.15 -13.52 8.51
CA GLN A 4 20.59 -13.30 8.36
C GLN A 4 21.39 -14.11 9.37
N LEU A 5 20.96 -14.17 10.64
CA LEU A 5 21.62 -15.03 11.62
C LEU A 5 21.39 -16.52 11.29
N ASP A 6 20.20 -16.89 10.83
CA ASP A 6 19.87 -18.28 10.53
C ASP A 6 20.75 -18.89 9.43
N LYS A 7 21.13 -18.08 8.43
CA LYS A 7 22.02 -18.48 7.33
C LYS A 7 23.41 -18.93 7.77
N GLU A 8 23.87 -18.48 8.93
CA GLU A 8 25.24 -18.73 9.40
C GLU A 8 25.24 -19.63 10.64
N VAL A 9 24.32 -19.41 11.57
CA VAL A 9 24.21 -20.15 12.83
C VAL A 9 23.69 -21.57 12.61
N HIS A 10 22.63 -21.74 11.81
CA HIS A 10 22.03 -23.06 11.62
C HIS A 10 22.97 -24.04 10.90
N PRO A 11 23.66 -23.65 9.80
CA PRO A 11 24.66 -24.51 9.17
C PRO A 11 25.84 -24.85 10.08
N ALA A 12 26.33 -23.90 10.90
CA ALA A 12 27.44 -24.15 11.82
C ALA A 12 27.08 -25.21 12.88
N LEU A 13 25.88 -25.13 13.47
CA LEU A 13 25.43 -26.12 14.45
C LEU A 13 25.15 -27.50 13.82
N ASN A 14 24.60 -27.52 12.60
CA ASN A 14 24.42 -28.78 11.85
C ASN A 14 25.76 -29.46 11.52
N ARG A 15 26.82 -28.69 11.22
CA ARG A 15 28.16 -29.23 11.03
C ARG A 15 28.67 -29.94 12.30
N VAL A 16 28.44 -29.38 13.48
CA VAL A 16 28.78 -30.03 14.77
C VAL A 16 27.96 -31.31 14.98
N LEU A 17 26.65 -31.28 14.72
CA LEU A 17 25.79 -32.46 14.87
C LEU A 17 26.18 -33.61 13.93
N ASN A 18 26.55 -33.28 12.70
CA ASN A 18 27.06 -34.25 11.71
C ASN A 18 28.39 -34.85 12.17
N MET A 19 29.31 -34.02 12.70
CA MET A 19 30.58 -34.51 13.26
C MET A 19 30.35 -35.41 14.47
N ALA A 20 29.43 -35.06 15.38
CA ALA A 20 29.04 -35.92 16.50
C ALA A 20 28.46 -37.27 16.03
N GLY A 21 27.74 -37.28 14.91
CA GLY A 21 27.30 -38.52 14.23
C GLY A 21 28.48 -39.35 13.74
N ALA A 22 29.41 -38.73 13.01
CA ALA A 22 30.62 -39.38 12.50
C ALA A 22 31.50 -39.95 13.61
N MET A 23 31.60 -39.28 14.76
CA MET A 23 32.33 -39.78 15.94
C MET A 23 31.74 -41.09 16.47
N ARG A 24 30.40 -41.17 16.57
CA ARG A 24 29.70 -42.38 17.03
C ARG A 24 29.87 -43.53 16.03
N GLU A 25 29.70 -43.27 14.75
CA GLU A 25 29.89 -44.28 13.70
C GLU A 25 31.36 -44.75 13.62
N THR A 26 32.33 -43.86 13.87
CA THR A 26 33.76 -44.21 13.96
C THR A 26 34.03 -45.15 15.13
N LYS A 27 33.41 -44.91 16.29
CA LYS A 27 33.46 -45.85 17.42
C LYS A 27 32.90 -47.21 17.04
N GLU A 28 31.70 -47.25 16.47
CA GLU A 28 31.03 -48.50 16.06
C GLU A 28 31.90 -49.28 15.04
N ALA A 29 32.51 -48.59 14.09
CA ALA A 29 33.45 -49.20 13.14
C ALA A 29 34.71 -49.76 13.83
N LEU A 30 35.31 -49.03 14.78
CA LEU A 30 36.47 -49.52 15.55
C LEU A 30 36.13 -50.70 16.45
N GLU A 31 34.93 -50.74 17.04
CA GLU A 31 34.42 -51.88 17.82
C GLU A 31 34.27 -53.12 16.93
N ASN A 32 33.71 -52.95 15.73
CA ASN A 32 33.60 -54.02 14.73
C ASN A 32 34.97 -54.52 14.27
N VAL A 33 35.93 -53.62 14.00
CA VAL A 33 37.31 -54.00 13.64
C VAL A 33 37.95 -54.79 14.77
N SER A 34 37.86 -54.31 16.02
CA SER A 34 38.41 -54.99 17.19
C SER A 34 37.75 -56.37 17.39
N GLY A 35 36.42 -56.46 17.26
CA GLY A 35 35.67 -57.71 17.39
C GLY A 35 36.03 -58.73 16.31
N SER A 36 35.98 -58.31 15.04
CA SER A 36 36.36 -59.16 13.90
C SER A 36 37.81 -59.62 14.00
N LEU A 37 38.73 -58.75 14.42
CA LEU A 37 40.14 -59.11 14.55
C LEU A 37 40.37 -60.19 15.61
N VAL A 38 39.62 -60.18 16.71
CA VAL A 38 39.69 -61.25 17.73
C VAL A 38 39.24 -62.59 17.14
N ILE A 39 38.12 -62.61 16.43
CA ILE A 39 37.58 -63.81 15.79
C ILE A 39 38.57 -64.34 14.74
N LEU A 40 39.12 -63.45 13.92
CA LEU A 40 40.03 -63.82 12.84
C LEU A 40 41.37 -64.31 13.35
N LYS A 41 41.95 -63.69 14.39
CA LYS A 41 43.22 -64.14 14.98
C LYS A 41 43.11 -65.52 15.65
N ASP A 42 42.06 -65.74 16.44
CA ASP A 42 41.78 -67.04 17.07
C ASP A 42 41.45 -68.11 16.00
N GLY A 43 40.65 -67.72 15.01
CA GLY A 43 40.30 -68.54 13.86
C GLY A 43 41.51 -68.96 13.02
N THR A 44 42.44 -68.06 12.71
CA THR A 44 43.67 -68.37 11.95
C THR A 44 44.48 -69.46 12.63
N GLY A 45 44.67 -69.38 13.97
CA GLY A 45 45.41 -70.38 14.72
C GLY A 45 44.73 -71.76 14.71
N LYS A 46 43.43 -71.79 15.02
CA LYS A 46 42.63 -73.03 15.06
C LYS A 46 42.51 -73.68 13.67
N LEU A 47 42.25 -72.88 12.65
CA LEU A 47 42.10 -73.38 11.28
C LEU A 47 43.42 -73.93 10.74
N ASN A 48 44.52 -73.22 10.95
CA ASN A 48 45.84 -73.71 10.52
C ASN A 48 46.20 -75.04 11.19
N PHE A 49 45.93 -75.16 12.50
CA PHE A 49 46.12 -76.40 13.23
C PHE A 49 45.24 -77.55 12.70
N ASN A 50 43.94 -77.31 12.52
CA ASN A 50 43.00 -78.33 12.05
C ASN A 50 43.26 -78.76 10.60
N LEU A 51 43.59 -77.82 9.71
CA LEU A 51 43.99 -78.14 8.34
C LEU A 51 45.30 -78.93 8.32
N SER A 52 46.27 -78.59 9.18
CA SER A 52 47.50 -79.37 9.33
C SER A 52 47.21 -80.79 9.83
N LEU A 53 46.32 -80.95 10.82
CA LEU A 53 45.92 -82.27 11.32
C LEU A 53 45.26 -83.11 10.23
N VAL A 54 44.31 -82.54 9.48
CA VAL A 54 43.65 -83.25 8.36
C VAL A 54 44.66 -83.58 7.27
N ARG A 55 45.57 -82.67 6.92
CA ARG A 55 46.63 -82.93 5.94
C ARG A 55 47.52 -84.10 6.37
N THR A 56 47.99 -84.10 7.61
CA THR A 56 48.80 -85.20 8.16
C THR A 56 48.01 -86.50 8.25
N SER A 57 46.73 -86.44 8.62
CA SER A 57 45.88 -87.61 8.74
C SER A 57 45.57 -88.24 7.37
N ILE A 58 45.25 -87.44 6.36
CA ILE A 58 45.08 -87.94 4.99
C ILE A 58 46.41 -88.51 4.49
N ASN A 59 47.54 -87.83 4.70
CA ASN A 59 48.84 -88.36 4.27
C ASN A 59 49.19 -89.70 4.93
N ARG A 60 48.83 -89.90 6.20
CA ARG A 60 48.97 -91.18 6.89
C ARG A 60 48.04 -92.24 6.29
N THR A 61 46.79 -91.91 6.01
CA THR A 61 45.83 -92.80 5.32
C THR A 61 46.33 -93.20 3.94
N LEU A 62 47.03 -92.31 3.22
CA LEU A 62 47.63 -92.62 1.90
C LEU A 62 48.88 -93.53 1.97
N ASN A 63 49.34 -93.92 3.16
CA ASN A 63 50.38 -94.95 3.34
C ASN A 63 49.78 -96.36 3.51
N ASP A 64 48.47 -96.51 3.37
CA ASP A 64 47.81 -97.81 3.37
C ASP A 64 48.34 -98.68 2.20
N PRO A 65 48.56 -100.00 2.41
CA PRO A 65 48.99 -100.91 1.33
C PRO A 65 48.11 -100.83 0.09
N GLY A 66 46.81 -100.54 0.26
CA GLY A 66 45.86 -100.32 -0.82
C GLY A 66 46.13 -99.09 -1.71
N CYS A 67 47.17 -98.30 -1.45
CA CYS A 67 47.66 -97.21 -2.30
C CYS A 67 49.00 -97.54 -3.01
N HIS A 68 49.58 -98.73 -2.81
CA HIS A 68 50.84 -99.16 -3.42
C HIS A 68 50.63 -100.08 -4.62
N ASP A 69 51.43 -99.91 -5.67
CA ASP A 69 51.23 -100.57 -6.98
C ASP A 69 51.30 -102.12 -6.94
N GLU A 70 51.83 -102.71 -5.85
CA GLU A 70 51.97 -104.17 -5.69
C GLU A 70 50.69 -104.85 -5.14
N ASP A 71 49.88 -104.14 -4.33
CA ASP A 71 48.75 -104.71 -3.56
C ASP A 71 47.38 -104.08 -3.92
N SER A 72 47.33 -103.15 -4.88
CA SER A 72 46.13 -102.35 -5.20
C SER A 72 45.79 -102.28 -6.69
N ASP A 73 44.53 -101.94 -7.01
CA ASP A 73 44.10 -101.65 -8.38
C ASP A 73 44.80 -100.39 -8.91
N ALA A 74 45.27 -100.42 -10.18
CA ALA A 74 46.05 -99.35 -10.80
C ALA A 74 45.33 -97.98 -10.75
N THR A 75 44.00 -97.99 -10.81
CA THR A 75 43.16 -96.80 -10.66
C THR A 75 43.27 -96.21 -9.26
N THR A 76 43.24 -97.05 -8.21
CA THR A 76 43.31 -96.61 -6.81
C THR A 76 44.68 -96.04 -6.48
N ALA A 77 45.77 -96.67 -6.93
CA ALA A 77 47.12 -96.16 -6.75
C ALA A 77 47.32 -94.78 -7.41
N GLN A 78 46.78 -94.57 -8.62
CA GLN A 78 46.83 -93.28 -9.29
C GLN A 78 46.03 -92.19 -8.56
N LEU A 79 44.83 -92.52 -8.07
CA LEU A 79 44.02 -91.60 -7.28
C LEU A 79 44.72 -91.22 -5.97
N CYS A 80 45.35 -92.17 -5.27
CA CYS A 80 46.15 -91.87 -4.07
C CYS A 80 47.32 -90.91 -4.37
N ARG A 81 48.00 -91.06 -5.52
CA ARG A 81 49.06 -90.13 -5.95
C ARG A 81 48.52 -88.72 -6.22
N ASN A 82 47.38 -88.60 -6.90
CA ASN A 82 46.75 -87.31 -7.19
C ASN A 82 46.34 -86.59 -5.90
N ILE A 83 45.71 -87.31 -4.96
CA ILE A 83 45.34 -86.76 -3.65
C ILE A 83 46.60 -86.32 -2.88
N ARG A 84 47.67 -87.11 -2.89
CA ARG A 84 48.93 -86.75 -2.21
C ARG A 84 49.52 -85.45 -2.75
N GLN A 85 49.44 -85.20 -4.05
CA GLN A 85 49.92 -83.96 -4.67
C GLN A 85 49.05 -82.75 -4.30
N SER A 86 47.73 -82.91 -4.18
CA SER A 86 46.81 -81.82 -3.84
C SER A 86 46.83 -81.42 -2.36
N LEU A 87 47.35 -82.26 -1.45
CA LEU A 87 47.41 -81.98 -0.01
C LEU A 87 48.12 -80.67 0.37
N SER A 88 49.06 -80.20 -0.45
CA SER A 88 49.76 -78.93 -0.23
C SER A 88 48.82 -77.71 -0.31
N GLN A 89 47.68 -77.84 -1.01
CA GLN A 89 46.68 -76.79 -1.17
C GLN A 89 45.85 -76.55 0.11
N LEU A 90 45.78 -77.54 1.02
CA LEU A 90 45.03 -77.46 2.29
C LEU A 90 45.74 -76.60 3.33
N GLN A 91 45.95 -75.32 3.04
CA GLN A 91 46.57 -74.34 3.94
C GLN A 91 45.74 -73.08 4.06
N ILE A 92 45.97 -72.32 5.13
CA ILE A 92 45.43 -70.96 5.27
C ILE A 92 46.06 -70.05 4.20
N SER A 93 45.30 -69.06 3.72
CA SER A 93 45.80 -68.05 2.79
C SER A 93 46.12 -66.75 3.55
N ALA A 94 45.14 -66.21 4.26
CA ALA A 94 45.33 -65.05 5.13
C ALA A 94 45.85 -65.43 6.54
N ASN A 95 46.76 -64.61 7.05
CA ASN A 95 47.30 -64.66 8.40
C ASN A 95 47.06 -63.33 9.15
N PHE A 96 45.90 -63.25 9.82
CA PHE A 96 45.48 -62.07 10.57
C PHE A 96 46.27 -61.82 11.87
N THR A 97 47.14 -62.75 12.30
CA THR A 97 47.95 -62.59 13.53
C THR A 97 48.93 -61.42 13.46
N ARG A 98 49.33 -61.03 12.25
CA ARG A 98 50.29 -59.95 11.98
C ARG A 98 49.69 -58.54 12.05
N LEU A 99 48.37 -58.42 11.99
CA LEU A 99 47.70 -57.12 11.99
C LEU A 99 47.72 -56.47 13.38
N PRO A 100 48.00 -55.16 13.49
CA PRO A 100 48.01 -54.46 14.77
C PRO A 100 46.60 -54.41 15.40
N ASN A 101 46.52 -54.07 16.69
CA ASN A 101 45.25 -53.88 17.36
C ASN A 101 44.83 -52.41 17.30
N VAL A 102 43.55 -52.13 17.06
CA VAL A 102 42.96 -50.78 17.04
C VAL A 102 42.41 -50.33 18.41
N ARG A 103 42.56 -51.14 19.46
CA ARG A 103 42.12 -50.82 20.83
C ARG A 103 42.61 -49.46 21.35
N PRO A 104 43.88 -49.04 21.14
CA PRO A 104 44.32 -47.72 21.62
C PRO A 104 43.50 -46.57 21.03
N GLN A 105 43.20 -46.63 19.73
CA GLN A 105 42.37 -45.65 19.04
C GLN A 105 40.91 -45.74 19.50
N LEU A 106 40.39 -46.96 19.68
CA LEU A 106 39.03 -47.17 20.19
C LEU A 106 38.83 -46.56 21.58
N GLU A 107 39.78 -46.73 22.51
CA GLU A 107 39.66 -46.14 23.85
C GLU A 107 39.76 -44.62 23.80
N LYS A 108 40.63 -44.04 22.97
CA LYS A 108 40.66 -42.58 22.74
C LYS A 108 39.32 -42.07 22.21
N VAL A 109 38.72 -42.72 21.22
CA VAL A 109 37.40 -42.31 20.68
C VAL A 109 36.29 -42.48 21.73
N LYS A 110 36.34 -43.52 22.59
CA LYS A 110 35.39 -43.68 23.71
C LYS A 110 35.53 -42.57 24.74
N GLU A 111 36.76 -42.15 25.07
CA GLU A 111 37.00 -41.02 25.96
C GLU A 111 36.40 -39.73 25.41
N VAL A 112 36.62 -39.45 24.13
CA VAL A 112 36.04 -38.28 23.45
C VAL A 112 34.51 -38.34 23.48
N LEU A 113 33.90 -39.50 23.22
CA LEU A 113 32.44 -39.67 23.24
C LEU A 113 31.78 -39.60 24.63
N LYS A 114 32.55 -39.49 25.72
CA LYS A 114 31.97 -39.18 27.05
C LYS A 114 31.33 -37.80 27.08
N THR A 115 31.82 -36.88 26.23
CA THR A 115 31.21 -35.56 26.06
C THR A 115 30.18 -35.64 24.94
N ASP A 116 28.89 -35.50 25.28
CA ASP A 116 27.83 -35.51 24.28
C ASP A 116 27.70 -34.12 23.62
N LEU A 117 28.37 -33.96 22.48
CA LEU A 117 28.29 -32.77 21.64
C LEU A 117 26.86 -32.44 21.20
N ARG A 118 25.97 -33.43 21.04
CA ARG A 118 24.58 -33.18 20.68
C ARG A 118 23.83 -32.50 21.82
N ILE A 119 24.06 -32.94 23.05
CA ILE A 119 23.46 -32.30 24.24
C ILE A 119 23.99 -30.88 24.41
N LEU A 120 25.31 -30.67 24.26
CA LEU A 120 25.93 -29.34 24.35
C LEU A 120 25.33 -28.37 23.31
N VAL A 121 25.16 -28.81 22.06
CA VAL A 121 24.52 -28.02 21.00
C VAL A 121 23.03 -27.80 21.29
N PHE A 122 22.28 -28.84 21.66
CA PHE A 122 20.83 -28.74 21.88
C PHE A 122 20.47 -27.82 23.05
N LYS A 123 21.24 -27.89 24.14
CA LYS A 123 21.08 -27.01 25.32
C LYS A 123 21.23 -25.52 24.97
N ARG A 124 21.96 -25.20 23.90
CA ARG A 124 22.20 -23.82 23.42
C ARG A 124 21.33 -23.42 22.23
N TYR A 125 20.85 -24.39 21.45
CA TYR A 125 19.91 -24.18 20.36
C TYR A 125 18.55 -23.69 20.86
N ALA A 126 18.01 -24.29 21.93
CA ALA A 126 16.68 -23.93 22.44
C ALA A 126 16.59 -22.48 22.99
N PRO A 127 17.53 -21.96 23.82
CA PRO A 127 17.53 -20.57 24.25
C PRO A 127 17.71 -19.57 23.09
N TYR A 128 18.47 -19.91 22.05
CA TYR A 128 18.62 -19.06 20.85
C TYR A 128 17.27 -18.88 20.13
N VAL A 129 16.52 -19.97 19.94
CA VAL A 129 15.17 -19.92 19.36
C VAL A 129 14.20 -19.17 20.29
N PHE A 130 14.27 -19.41 21.59
CA PHE A 130 13.36 -18.81 22.58
C PHE A 130 13.60 -17.30 22.79
N ASN A 131 14.85 -16.86 22.89
CA ASN A 131 15.19 -15.43 22.97
C ASN A 131 14.76 -14.70 21.70
N ASN A 132 14.91 -15.29 20.52
CA ASN A 132 14.40 -14.69 19.28
C ASN A 132 12.88 -14.53 19.28
N GLN A 133 12.16 -15.49 19.87
CA GLN A 133 10.70 -15.44 19.97
C GLN A 133 10.24 -14.36 20.96
N ILE A 134 10.94 -14.21 22.08
CA ILE A 134 10.70 -13.13 23.05
C ILE A 134 10.99 -11.75 22.44
N ILE A 135 12.07 -11.60 21.66
CA ILE A 135 12.39 -10.34 20.98
C ILE A 135 11.28 -9.95 19.99
N ASN A 136 10.77 -10.90 19.20
CA ASN A 136 9.66 -10.65 18.30
C ASN A 136 8.38 -10.27 19.05
N VAL A 137 8.06 -10.96 20.16
CA VAL A 137 6.85 -10.70 20.94
C VAL A 137 6.92 -9.37 21.67
N PHE A 138 8.07 -9.03 22.27
CA PHE A 138 8.26 -7.80 23.02
C PHE A 138 8.24 -6.56 22.10
N CYS A 139 8.95 -6.61 20.96
CA CYS A 139 8.89 -5.53 19.98
C CYS A 139 7.49 -5.36 19.39
N VAL A 140 6.76 -6.45 19.08
CA VAL A 140 5.42 -6.34 18.48
C VAL A 140 4.37 -5.86 19.49
N LEU A 141 4.44 -6.31 20.76
CA LEU A 141 3.46 -5.91 21.78
C LEU A 141 3.66 -4.47 22.27
N GLY A 142 4.90 -4.05 22.54
CA GLY A 142 5.19 -2.67 22.99
C GLY A 142 4.82 -1.65 21.93
N VAL A 143 5.10 -1.95 20.66
CA VAL A 143 4.75 -1.05 19.55
C VAL A 143 3.24 -0.97 19.36
N ARG A 144 2.52 -2.08 19.55
CA ARG A 144 1.07 -2.08 19.41
C ARG A 144 0.40 -1.24 20.51
N SER A 145 0.84 -1.34 21.77
CA SER A 145 0.27 -0.49 22.81
C SER A 145 0.59 0.99 22.59
N LEU A 146 1.79 1.31 22.09
CA LEU A 146 2.17 2.67 21.72
C LEU A 146 1.31 3.23 20.59
N VAL A 147 1.06 2.45 19.53
CA VAL A 147 0.14 2.84 18.46
C VAL A 147 -1.29 3.02 19.00
N ASP A 148 -1.74 2.16 19.90
CA ASP A 148 -3.06 2.25 20.52
C ASP A 148 -3.20 3.49 21.41
N ASP A 149 -2.19 3.84 22.22
CA ASP A 149 -2.21 5.03 23.07
C ASP A 149 -2.16 6.32 22.25
N ILE A 150 -1.43 6.32 21.14
CA ILE A 150 -1.49 7.44 20.21
C ILE A 150 -2.87 7.51 19.53
N GLY A 151 -3.44 6.36 19.15
CA GLY A 151 -4.82 6.27 18.66
C GLY A 151 -5.83 6.87 19.64
N LYS A 152 -5.68 6.61 20.94
CA LYS A 152 -6.50 7.22 22.02
C LYS A 152 -6.29 8.73 22.12
N ASN A 153 -5.06 9.22 21.99
CA ASN A 153 -4.77 10.66 21.99
C ASN A 153 -5.40 11.36 20.76
N ILE A 154 -5.37 10.72 19.59
CA ILE A 154 -6.04 11.19 18.38
C ILE A 154 -7.57 11.20 18.55
N THR A 155 -8.16 10.16 19.16
CA THR A 155 -9.62 10.15 19.44
C THR A 155 -10.02 11.15 20.51
N LYS A 156 -9.11 11.48 21.44
CA LYS A 156 -9.31 12.57 22.40
C LYS A 156 -9.24 13.92 21.67
N PHE A 157 -8.34 14.08 20.70
CA PHE A 157 -8.22 15.28 19.86
C PHE A 157 -9.51 15.58 19.09
N SER A 158 -10.15 14.57 18.46
CA SER A 158 -11.42 14.79 17.75
C SER A 158 -12.54 15.34 18.65
N LYS A 159 -12.42 15.18 19.98
CA LYS A 159 -13.37 15.69 20.98
C LYS A 159 -13.01 17.08 21.51
N VAL A 160 -11.75 17.51 21.39
CA VAL A 160 -11.25 18.79 21.92
C VAL A 160 -11.21 19.87 20.84
N PHE A 161 -11.27 19.49 19.56
CA PHE A 161 -11.21 20.41 18.44
C PHE A 161 -12.35 21.45 18.53
N PRO A 162 -12.06 22.73 18.87
CA PRO A 162 -13.08 23.76 19.14
C PRO A 162 -13.72 24.31 17.85
N VAL A 163 -13.43 23.67 16.71
CA VAL A 163 -14.03 24.01 15.43
C VAL A 163 -15.50 23.58 15.40
N GLN A 164 -15.94 22.64 16.24
CA GLN A 164 -17.35 22.27 16.30
C GLN A 164 -18.25 23.44 16.75
N THR A 165 -17.79 24.29 17.68
CA THR A 165 -18.55 25.48 18.11
C THR A 165 -18.53 26.58 17.06
N SER A 166 -17.38 26.79 16.39
CA SER A 166 -17.28 27.76 15.29
C SER A 166 -18.10 27.32 14.07
N LEU A 167 -18.08 26.01 13.76
CA LEU A 167 -18.90 25.37 12.74
C LEU A 167 -20.37 25.45 13.08
N SER A 168 -20.75 25.15 14.33
CA SER A 168 -22.16 25.25 14.74
C SER A 168 -22.65 26.69 14.64
N ASN A 169 -21.86 27.67 15.09
CA ASN A 169 -22.21 29.07 14.97
C ASN A 169 -22.34 29.52 13.51
N PHE A 170 -21.47 29.02 12.63
CA PHE A 170 -21.54 29.29 11.20
C PHE A 170 -22.74 28.62 10.52
N THR A 171 -23.03 27.36 10.85
CA THR A 171 -24.23 26.65 10.37
C THR A 171 -25.49 27.34 10.87
N ILE A 172 -25.52 27.77 12.14
CA ILE A 172 -26.63 28.55 12.70
C ILE A 172 -26.78 29.86 11.93
N PHE A 173 -25.69 30.59 11.67
CA PHE A 173 -25.72 31.82 10.88
C PHE A 173 -26.29 31.62 9.48
N ILE A 174 -25.84 30.59 8.75
CA ILE A 174 -26.38 30.25 7.43
C ILE A 174 -27.86 29.88 7.54
N SER A 175 -28.25 29.06 8.52
CA SER A 175 -29.64 28.64 8.67
C SER A 175 -30.57 29.80 9.03
N HIS A 176 -30.11 30.74 9.87
CA HIS A 176 -30.85 31.94 10.24
C HIS A 176 -30.94 32.93 9.08
N ALA A 177 -29.87 33.10 8.30
CA ALA A 177 -29.90 33.92 7.09
C ALA A 177 -30.89 33.35 6.07
N HIS A 178 -30.89 32.03 5.86
CA HIS A 178 -31.83 31.36 4.96
C HIS A 178 -33.28 31.49 5.43
N ALA A 179 -33.55 31.22 6.72
CA ALA A 179 -34.90 31.34 7.29
C ALA A 179 -35.42 32.78 7.18
N LYS A 180 -34.56 33.78 7.43
CA LYS A 180 -34.94 35.18 7.31
C LYS A 180 -35.25 35.58 5.88
N ILE A 181 -34.53 35.03 4.89
CA ILE A 181 -34.86 35.24 3.46
C ILE A 181 -36.23 34.64 3.13
N GLU A 182 -36.50 33.44 3.65
CA GLU A 182 -37.75 32.72 3.42
C GLU A 182 -38.97 33.46 4.01
N ASP A 183 -38.80 34.09 5.17
CA ASP A 183 -39.83 34.92 5.81
C ASP A 183 -40.24 36.14 4.95
N TYR A 184 -39.35 36.67 4.11
CA TYR A 184 -39.63 37.82 3.24
C TYR A 184 -40.24 37.45 1.88
N TYR A 185 -40.22 36.18 1.47
CA TYR A 185 -40.83 35.76 0.20
C TYR A 185 -42.29 36.18 -0.01
N PRO A 186 -43.22 36.02 0.96
CA PRO A 186 -44.60 36.43 0.75
C PRO A 186 -44.76 37.95 0.54
N GLU A 187 -43.90 38.77 1.14
CA GLU A 187 -43.90 40.22 0.91
C GLU A 187 -43.34 40.59 -0.46
N ILE A 188 -42.28 39.89 -0.90
CA ILE A 188 -41.68 40.05 -2.22
C ILE A 188 -42.68 39.68 -3.32
N ASP A 189 -43.44 38.58 -3.15
CA ASP A 189 -44.48 38.18 -4.10
C ASP A 189 -45.60 39.22 -4.22
N GLN A 190 -46.01 39.84 -3.10
CA GLN A 190 -46.99 40.92 -3.13
C GLN A 190 -46.45 42.16 -3.85
N LEU A 191 -45.21 42.56 -3.57
CA LEU A 191 -44.55 43.68 -4.24
C LEU A 191 -44.37 43.41 -5.74
N ASP A 192 -44.05 42.18 -6.13
CA ASP A 192 -43.91 41.80 -7.53
C ASP A 192 -45.24 41.92 -8.29
N PHE A 193 -46.36 41.54 -7.66
CA PHE A 193 -47.69 41.75 -8.24
C PHE A 193 -47.99 43.24 -8.50
N TYR A 194 -47.71 44.12 -7.53
CA TYR A 194 -47.91 45.56 -7.71
C TYR A 194 -46.97 46.15 -8.79
N ARG A 195 -45.71 45.72 -8.80
CA ARG A 195 -44.73 46.09 -9.84
C ARG A 195 -45.24 45.70 -11.22
N TRP A 196 -45.67 44.45 -11.38
CA TRP A 196 -46.21 43.92 -12.63
C TRP A 196 -47.45 44.69 -13.11
N ALA A 197 -48.40 44.94 -12.20
CA ALA A 197 -49.61 45.70 -12.52
C ALA A 197 -49.29 47.16 -12.94
N ALA A 198 -48.36 47.82 -12.24
CA ALA A 198 -47.90 49.15 -12.59
C ALA A 198 -47.22 49.20 -13.97
N CYS A 199 -46.36 48.22 -14.27
CA CYS A 199 -45.72 48.10 -15.59
C CYS A 199 -46.75 47.94 -16.71
N ILE A 200 -47.77 47.11 -16.52
CA ILE A 200 -48.87 46.96 -17.49
C ILE A 200 -49.60 48.29 -17.68
N GLY A 201 -49.93 48.98 -16.59
CA GLY A 201 -50.60 50.29 -16.65
C GLY A 201 -49.83 51.31 -17.48
N LEU A 202 -48.51 51.42 -17.27
CA LEU A 202 -47.64 52.33 -18.03
C LEU A 202 -47.57 51.95 -19.51
N CYS A 203 -47.45 50.65 -19.83
CA CYS A 203 -47.48 50.17 -21.20
C CYS A 203 -48.83 50.46 -21.88
N CYS A 204 -49.95 50.27 -21.19
CA CYS A 204 -51.28 50.58 -21.70
C CYS A 204 -51.45 52.07 -22.04
N MET A 205 -50.85 52.99 -21.27
CA MET A 205 -50.87 54.43 -21.60
C MET A 205 -50.23 54.70 -22.97
N ILE A 206 -49.10 54.08 -23.27
CA ILE A 206 -48.42 54.22 -24.57
C ILE A 206 -49.23 53.56 -25.68
N VAL A 207 -49.71 52.33 -25.47
CA VAL A 207 -50.51 51.60 -26.45
C VAL A 207 -51.77 52.38 -26.81
N LEU A 208 -52.42 53.03 -25.84
CA LEU A 208 -53.60 53.86 -26.09
C LEU A 208 -53.28 55.04 -27.03
N VAL A 209 -52.18 55.75 -26.78
CA VAL A 209 -51.71 56.84 -27.65
C VAL A 209 -51.42 56.32 -29.06
N LEU A 210 -50.71 55.20 -29.17
CA LEU A 210 -50.39 54.57 -30.45
C LEU A 210 -51.65 54.12 -31.19
N ALA A 211 -52.65 53.60 -30.48
CA ALA A 211 -53.92 53.17 -31.08
C ALA A 211 -54.69 54.36 -31.70
N PHE A 212 -54.79 55.49 -30.98
CA PHE A 212 -55.41 56.71 -31.53
C PHE A 212 -54.63 57.27 -32.71
N ASN A 213 -53.29 57.27 -32.63
CA ASN A 213 -52.45 57.74 -33.73
C ASN A 213 -52.56 56.83 -34.96
N TYR A 214 -52.55 55.51 -34.78
CA TYR A 214 -52.69 54.54 -35.86
C TYR A 214 -54.07 54.60 -36.52
N LEU A 215 -55.15 54.60 -35.71
CA LEU A 215 -56.52 54.71 -36.23
C LEU A 215 -56.74 56.08 -36.90
N GLY A 216 -56.16 57.14 -36.33
CA GLY A 216 -56.18 58.48 -36.90
C GLY A 216 -55.48 58.56 -38.26
N LEU A 217 -54.32 57.92 -38.41
CA LEU A 217 -53.61 57.79 -39.69
C LEU A 217 -54.41 56.96 -40.70
N LEU A 218 -54.97 55.82 -40.28
CA LEU A 218 -55.72 54.93 -41.16
C LEU A 218 -57.01 55.58 -41.68
N CYS A 219 -57.85 56.14 -40.80
CA CYS A 219 -59.06 56.87 -41.20
C CYS A 219 -58.71 58.16 -41.94
N GLY A 220 -57.64 58.85 -41.53
CA GLY A 220 -57.18 60.09 -42.16
C GLY A 220 -56.76 59.87 -43.61
N THR A 221 -55.91 58.86 -43.86
CA THR A 221 -55.41 58.52 -45.20
C THR A 221 -56.47 57.91 -46.11
N LEU A 222 -57.26 56.94 -45.62
CA LEU A 222 -58.34 56.33 -46.42
C LEU A 222 -59.48 57.30 -46.72
N GLY A 223 -59.75 58.25 -45.83
CA GLY A 223 -60.79 59.26 -46.00
C GLY A 223 -60.33 60.53 -46.72
N TYR A 224 -59.04 60.68 -47.02
CA TYR A 224 -58.49 61.91 -47.60
C TYR A 224 -58.88 62.05 -49.08
N ASP A 225 -59.50 63.18 -49.41
CA ASP A 225 -59.80 63.56 -50.80
C ASP A 225 -59.01 64.82 -51.15
N LYS A 226 -58.24 64.75 -52.24
CA LYS A 226 -57.38 65.85 -52.73
C LYS A 226 -58.19 67.01 -53.30
N HIS A 227 -59.41 66.77 -53.75
CA HIS A 227 -60.26 67.77 -54.40
C HIS A 227 -61.27 68.43 -53.46
N ALA A 228 -61.38 67.95 -52.22
CA ALA A 228 -62.27 68.52 -51.21
C ALA A 228 -61.63 69.75 -50.53
N SER A 229 -62.38 70.84 -50.45
CA SER A 229 -61.97 72.02 -49.67
C SER A 229 -61.99 71.72 -48.17
N PRO A 230 -61.26 72.50 -47.32
CA PRO A 230 -61.21 72.25 -45.88
C PRO A 230 -62.58 72.21 -45.18
N THR A 231 -63.57 72.90 -45.71
CA THR A 231 -64.96 72.96 -45.19
C THR A 231 -65.83 71.78 -45.63
N THR A 232 -65.45 71.05 -46.68
CA THR A 232 -66.28 69.99 -47.30
C THR A 232 -65.75 68.56 -47.09
N ARG A 233 -64.65 68.37 -46.35
CA ARG A 233 -64.00 67.07 -46.12
C ARG A 233 -64.94 65.98 -45.59
N GLY A 234 -64.79 64.74 -46.05
CA GLY A 234 -65.65 63.61 -45.66
C GLY A 234 -65.59 63.25 -44.16
N CYS A 235 -66.64 62.58 -43.67
CA CYS A 235 -66.75 62.20 -42.25
C CYS A 235 -65.58 61.32 -41.78
N ILE A 236 -65.12 60.38 -42.62
CA ILE A 236 -64.02 59.46 -42.29
C ILE A 236 -62.70 60.22 -42.10
N SER A 237 -62.40 61.19 -42.97
CA SER A 237 -61.21 62.05 -42.83
C SER A 237 -61.29 62.90 -41.57
N ASN A 238 -62.46 63.50 -41.30
CA ASN A 238 -62.65 64.31 -40.10
C ASN A 238 -62.48 63.50 -38.80
N THR A 239 -62.98 62.26 -38.78
CA THR A 239 -62.73 61.32 -37.67
C THR A 239 -61.25 61.02 -37.53
N GLY A 240 -60.52 60.78 -38.63
CA GLY A 240 -59.07 60.59 -38.61
C GLY A 240 -58.31 61.75 -37.99
N GLY A 241 -58.62 62.99 -38.41
CA GLY A 241 -58.03 64.20 -37.81
C GLY A 241 -58.39 64.41 -36.34
N THR A 242 -59.62 64.06 -35.95
CA THR A 242 -60.07 64.14 -34.55
C THR A 242 -59.37 63.09 -33.67
N MET A 243 -59.21 61.86 -34.17
CA MET A 243 -58.48 60.79 -33.47
C MET A 243 -56.99 61.11 -33.31
N LEU A 244 -56.34 61.72 -34.31
CA LEU A 244 -54.97 62.24 -34.17
C LEU A 244 -54.88 63.32 -33.09
N MET A 245 -55.83 64.25 -33.03
CA MET A 245 -55.86 65.28 -31.98
C MET A 245 -56.16 64.71 -30.59
N ALA A 246 -56.97 63.65 -30.49
CA ALA A 246 -57.17 62.91 -29.24
C ALA A 246 -55.86 62.21 -28.81
N GLY A 247 -55.14 61.57 -29.74
CA GLY A 247 -53.81 61.00 -29.51
C GLY A 247 -52.79 62.03 -29.02
N VAL A 248 -52.78 63.24 -29.60
CA VAL A 248 -51.98 64.38 -29.12
C VAL A 248 -52.37 64.77 -27.69
N GLY A 249 -53.66 64.86 -27.38
CA GLY A 249 -54.17 65.16 -26.04
C GLY A 249 -53.69 64.16 -24.99
N PHE A 250 -53.84 62.86 -25.26
CA PHE A 250 -53.34 61.80 -24.38
C PHE A 250 -51.81 61.79 -24.29
N SER A 251 -51.11 62.09 -25.38
CA SER A 251 -49.65 62.21 -25.36
C SER A 251 -49.20 63.29 -24.38
N PHE A 252 -49.79 64.49 -24.42
CA PHE A 252 -49.48 65.54 -23.45
C PHE A 252 -49.85 65.16 -22.01
N LEU A 253 -51.02 64.54 -21.82
CA LEU A 253 -51.50 64.10 -20.50
C LEU A 253 -50.54 63.10 -19.85
N PHE A 254 -50.06 62.11 -20.61
CA PHE A 254 -49.21 61.03 -20.09
C PHE A 254 -47.72 61.37 -20.11
N SER A 255 -47.25 62.30 -20.95
CA SER A 255 -45.81 62.57 -21.13
C SER A 255 -45.08 62.92 -19.84
N TRP A 256 -45.66 63.76 -18.98
CA TRP A 256 -45.01 64.15 -17.72
C TRP A 256 -44.98 63.00 -16.71
N VAL A 257 -46.03 62.17 -16.67
CA VAL A 257 -46.09 60.97 -15.81
C VAL A 257 -45.05 59.96 -16.26
N LEU A 258 -45.02 59.63 -17.56
CA LEU A 258 -44.07 58.68 -18.14
C LEU A 258 -42.63 59.17 -17.96
N MET A 259 -42.34 60.44 -18.23
CA MET A 259 -41.00 61.00 -18.04
C MET A 259 -40.57 61.01 -16.58
N GLY A 260 -41.48 61.34 -15.65
CA GLY A 260 -41.21 61.29 -14.22
C GLY A 260 -40.84 59.89 -13.74
N VAL A 261 -41.64 58.89 -14.12
CA VAL A 261 -41.40 57.48 -13.77
C VAL A 261 -40.09 56.97 -14.39
N VAL A 262 -39.86 57.22 -15.69
CA VAL A 262 -38.62 56.84 -16.37
C VAL A 262 -37.41 57.43 -15.68
N THR A 263 -37.46 58.71 -15.27
CA THR A 263 -36.34 59.38 -14.60
C THR A 263 -36.03 58.74 -13.25
N VAL A 264 -37.05 58.46 -12.44
CA VAL A 264 -36.86 57.80 -11.12
C VAL A 264 -36.25 56.42 -11.29
N ILE A 265 -36.77 55.63 -12.24
CA ILE A 265 -36.29 54.27 -12.50
C ILE A 265 -34.87 54.29 -13.08
N PHE A 266 -34.55 55.23 -13.98
CA PHE A 266 -33.20 55.42 -14.53
C PHE A 266 -32.19 55.74 -13.44
N VAL A 267 -32.46 56.73 -12.59
CA VAL A 267 -31.54 57.13 -11.51
C VAL A 267 -31.33 55.95 -10.56
N THR A 268 -32.39 55.23 -10.21
CA THR A 268 -32.27 54.08 -9.30
C THR A 268 -31.50 52.93 -9.97
N GLY A 269 -31.90 52.51 -11.17
CA GLY A 269 -31.32 51.35 -11.86
C GLY A 269 -29.90 51.56 -12.33
N GLY A 270 -29.60 52.74 -12.88
CA GLY A 270 -28.25 53.08 -13.32
C GLY A 270 -27.26 53.15 -12.16
N ASN A 271 -27.67 53.68 -11.00
CA ASN A 271 -26.81 53.68 -9.81
C ASN A 271 -26.67 52.28 -9.20
N MET A 272 -27.74 51.48 -9.15
CA MET A 272 -27.66 50.10 -8.64
C MET A 272 -26.71 49.24 -9.50
N GLU A 273 -26.77 49.38 -10.82
CA GLU A 273 -25.87 48.70 -11.75
C GLU A 273 -24.40 49.05 -11.46
N LYS A 274 -24.08 50.34 -11.35
CA LYS A 274 -22.70 50.81 -11.18
C LYS A 274 -22.14 50.65 -9.76
N LEU A 275 -22.92 50.96 -8.74
CA LEU A 275 -22.44 51.01 -7.35
C LEU A 275 -22.56 49.68 -6.60
N VAL A 276 -23.46 48.79 -7.04
CA VAL A 276 -23.71 47.50 -6.37
C VAL A 276 -23.27 46.35 -7.25
N CYS A 277 -23.84 46.21 -8.44
CA CYS A 277 -23.61 45.04 -9.29
C CYS A 277 -22.19 44.96 -9.85
N GLU A 278 -21.72 46.01 -10.51
CA GLU A 278 -20.35 46.07 -11.03
C GLU A 278 -19.30 46.06 -9.90
N ALA A 279 -19.59 46.74 -8.78
CA ALA A 279 -18.74 46.77 -7.60
C ALA A 279 -18.62 45.40 -6.90
N PHE A 280 -19.69 44.59 -6.92
CA PHE A 280 -19.65 43.22 -6.39
C PHE A 280 -18.80 42.31 -7.28
N HIS A 281 -19.02 42.35 -8.59
CA HIS A 281 -18.27 41.53 -9.55
C HIS A 281 -16.76 41.85 -9.53
N THR A 282 -16.40 43.13 -9.42
CA THR A 282 -15.00 43.60 -9.30
C THR A 282 -14.41 43.44 -7.89
N LYS A 283 -15.22 42.95 -6.93
CA LYS A 283 -14.89 42.82 -5.50
C LYS A 283 -14.60 44.15 -4.79
N GLU A 284 -14.83 45.28 -5.43
CA GLU A 284 -14.66 46.60 -4.81
C GLU A 284 -15.66 46.84 -3.68
N LEU A 285 -16.84 46.23 -3.76
CA LEU A 285 -17.84 46.26 -2.69
C LEU A 285 -17.28 45.67 -1.38
N PHE A 286 -16.50 44.59 -1.46
CA PHE A 286 -15.90 43.96 -0.29
C PHE A 286 -14.81 44.84 0.35
N LYS A 287 -14.08 45.63 -0.44
CA LYS A 287 -13.10 46.60 0.08
C LYS A 287 -13.73 47.67 0.98
N VAL A 288 -15.00 48.02 0.73
CA VAL A 288 -15.76 48.93 1.61
C VAL A 288 -16.02 48.27 2.96
N ALA A 289 -16.46 47.01 2.97
CA ALA A 289 -16.67 46.26 4.21
C ALA A 289 -15.35 45.99 4.97
N ASP A 290 -14.24 45.90 4.23
CA ASP A 290 -12.88 45.73 4.75
C ASP A 290 -12.18 47.04 5.10
N THR A 291 -12.86 48.19 4.96
CA THR A 291 -12.28 49.49 5.31
C THR A 291 -12.16 49.63 6.83
N PRO A 292 -10.95 49.98 7.34
CA PRO A 292 -10.71 50.04 8.77
C PRO A 292 -11.68 50.95 9.53
N TYR A 293 -12.30 50.45 10.61
CA TYR A 293 -13.16 51.22 11.52
C TYR A 293 -14.41 51.85 10.89
N LEU A 294 -14.77 51.46 9.66
CA LEU A 294 -15.89 52.06 8.93
C LEU A 294 -17.25 51.61 9.46
N ILE A 295 -17.42 50.31 9.70
CA ILE A 295 -18.71 49.73 10.13
C ILE A 295 -18.92 49.88 11.64
N ASN A 296 -17.85 49.71 12.42
CA ASN A 296 -17.88 49.88 13.88
C ASN A 296 -16.54 50.50 14.32
N PRO A 297 -16.55 51.58 15.13
CA PRO A 297 -15.32 52.21 15.62
C PRO A 297 -14.42 51.28 16.46
N GLU A 298 -14.96 50.19 17.03
CA GLU A 298 -14.20 49.21 17.82
C GLU A 298 -13.56 48.09 16.96
N TRP A 299 -13.98 47.96 15.69
CA TRP A 299 -13.55 46.88 14.82
C TRP A 299 -12.66 47.42 13.70
N LYS A 300 -11.42 46.92 13.65
CA LYS A 300 -10.53 47.20 12.52
C LYS A 300 -11.16 46.63 11.24
N ASN A 301 -11.44 45.32 11.18
CA ASN A 301 -12.17 44.72 10.07
C ASN A 301 -13.50 44.12 10.58
N PHE A 302 -14.54 44.17 9.76
CA PHE A 302 -15.89 43.73 10.14
C PHE A 302 -15.96 42.25 10.54
N LEU A 303 -15.40 41.37 9.70
CA LEU A 303 -15.52 39.92 9.87
C LEU A 303 -14.88 39.41 11.18
N PRO A 304 -13.61 39.76 11.52
CA PRO A 304 -13.01 39.33 12.76
C PRO A 304 -13.63 39.98 14.00
N GLY A 305 -14.05 41.25 13.92
CA GLY A 305 -14.78 41.91 15.01
C GLY A 305 -16.12 41.25 15.31
N TYR A 306 -16.86 40.81 14.29
CA TYR A 306 -18.15 40.15 14.45
C TYR A 306 -18.03 38.69 14.92
N ILE A 307 -17.10 37.91 14.37
CA ILE A 307 -16.98 36.47 14.65
C ILE A 307 -16.15 36.20 15.91
N TYR A 308 -15.06 36.93 16.10
CA TYR A 308 -14.08 36.65 17.15
C TYR A 308 -14.07 37.68 18.28
N ASN A 309 -14.76 38.81 18.10
CA ASN A 309 -14.65 39.96 18.98
C ASN A 309 -13.17 40.40 19.19
N ASP A 310 -12.34 40.15 18.17
CA ASP A 310 -10.91 40.44 18.14
C ASP A 310 -10.63 41.30 16.91
N SER A 311 -10.15 42.52 17.13
CA SER A 311 -9.89 43.51 16.08
C SER A 311 -8.46 43.45 15.54
N GLU A 312 -7.57 42.64 16.11
CA GLU A 312 -6.19 42.50 15.64
C GLU A 312 -6.01 41.42 14.54
N LEU A 313 -6.98 40.51 14.39
CA LEU A 313 -6.94 39.47 13.36
C LEU A 313 -7.08 40.09 11.95
N ASP A 314 -6.06 39.89 11.12
CA ASP A 314 -6.07 40.35 9.72
C ASP A 314 -6.85 39.37 8.82
N LEU A 315 -8.18 39.45 8.93
CA LEU A 315 -9.14 38.71 8.11
C LEU A 315 -10.05 39.70 7.39
N THR A 316 -10.11 39.59 6.07
CA THR A 316 -10.94 40.44 5.19
C THR A 316 -12.08 39.64 4.57
N VAL A 317 -13.24 40.26 4.38
CA VAL A 317 -14.41 39.70 3.69
C VAL A 317 -14.04 39.28 2.28
N GLU A 318 -13.21 40.07 1.58
CA GLU A 318 -12.71 39.72 0.24
C GLU A 318 -11.89 38.41 0.23
N SER A 319 -10.95 38.27 1.17
CA SER A 319 -10.11 37.06 1.27
C SER A 319 -10.94 35.85 1.68
N PHE A 320 -11.89 36.02 2.60
CA PHE A 320 -12.81 34.97 3.05
C PHE A 320 -13.68 34.49 1.89
N TYR A 321 -14.35 35.41 1.18
CA TYR A 321 -15.18 35.08 0.02
C TYR A 321 -14.37 34.39 -1.08
N SER A 322 -13.18 34.92 -1.42
CA SER A 322 -12.34 34.35 -2.47
C SER A 322 -11.88 32.93 -2.11
N THR A 323 -11.46 32.71 -0.87
CA THR A 323 -11.03 31.38 -0.37
C THR A 323 -12.20 30.39 -0.38
N CYS A 324 -13.41 30.83 -0.02
CA CYS A 324 -14.60 29.99 -0.11
C CYS A 324 -15.04 29.73 -1.56
N LYS A 325 -14.85 30.69 -2.47
CA LYS A 325 -15.12 30.51 -3.90
C LYS A 325 -14.24 29.43 -4.51
N GLU A 326 -13.01 29.27 -4.02
CA GLU A 326 -12.07 28.19 -4.37
C GLU A 326 -12.38 26.84 -3.69
N ASN A 327 -13.48 26.73 -2.95
CA ASN A 327 -13.89 25.52 -2.24
C ASN A 327 -12.87 25.03 -1.20
N LYS A 328 -12.16 25.95 -0.55
CA LYS A 328 -11.27 25.61 0.57
C LYS A 328 -12.06 25.37 1.87
N GLY A 329 -11.40 24.72 2.83
CA GLY A 329 -11.94 24.45 4.15
C GLY A 329 -12.09 25.74 4.98
N ILE A 330 -13.08 25.76 5.87
CA ILE A 330 -13.36 26.91 6.74
C ILE A 330 -12.16 27.26 7.65
N TYR A 331 -11.32 26.27 7.99
CA TYR A 331 -10.13 26.47 8.82
C TYR A 331 -9.15 27.47 8.18
N LEU A 332 -8.93 27.32 6.88
CA LEU A 332 -8.11 28.24 6.11
C LEU A 332 -8.83 29.57 5.89
N ALA A 333 -10.10 29.51 5.48
CA ALA A 333 -10.87 30.70 5.11
C ALA A 333 -11.04 31.70 6.27
N LEU A 334 -11.29 31.21 7.49
CA LEU A 334 -11.45 32.05 8.68
C LEU A 334 -10.15 32.29 9.47
N ARG A 335 -9.00 31.83 8.97
CA ARG A 335 -7.71 31.95 9.68
C ARG A 335 -7.75 31.36 11.09
N LEU A 336 -8.38 30.19 11.25
CA LEU A 336 -8.42 29.48 12.52
C LEU A 336 -7.03 29.01 12.99
N ASP A 337 -6.00 29.10 12.14
CA ASP A 337 -4.59 28.91 12.49
C ASP A 337 -4.11 29.83 13.63
N LYS A 338 -4.72 31.02 13.77
CA LYS A 338 -4.38 31.98 14.83
C LYS A 338 -4.99 31.64 16.19
N LEU A 339 -6.14 30.99 16.20
CA LEU A 339 -6.83 30.57 17.42
C LEU A 339 -6.42 29.18 17.85
N PHE A 340 -6.25 28.28 16.88
CA PHE A 340 -5.86 26.91 17.09
C PHE A 340 -4.82 26.49 16.06
N ASN A 341 -3.54 26.61 16.41
CA ASN A 341 -2.46 26.17 15.56
C ASN A 341 -2.26 24.66 15.69
N ILE A 342 -2.72 23.94 14.67
CA ILE A 342 -2.62 22.47 14.58
C ILE A 342 -1.15 22.02 14.62
N THR A 343 -0.22 22.81 14.07
CA THR A 343 1.20 22.44 14.00
C THR A 343 1.87 22.46 15.37
N THR A 344 1.55 23.44 16.21
CA THR A 344 2.05 23.48 17.59
C THR A 344 1.39 22.43 18.47
N PHE A 345 0.11 22.13 18.22
CA PHE A 345 -0.65 21.19 19.04
C PHE A 345 -0.39 19.72 18.67
N LEU A 346 -0.12 19.45 17.39
CA LEU A 346 0.29 18.16 16.83
C LEU A 346 1.78 18.15 16.52
N ASN A 347 2.58 18.68 17.46
CA ASN A 347 4.02 18.66 17.34
C ASN A 347 4.51 17.21 17.41
N THR A 348 5.01 16.69 16.28
CA THR A 348 5.51 15.31 16.17
C THR A 348 6.44 14.96 17.31
N SER A 349 7.32 15.88 17.72
CA SER A 349 8.30 15.62 18.76
C SER A 349 7.68 15.24 20.10
N ASP A 350 6.52 15.81 20.47
CA ASP A 350 5.85 15.49 21.74
C ASP A 350 5.13 14.13 21.69
N PHE A 351 4.58 13.75 20.53
CA PHE A 351 3.88 12.47 20.37
C PHE A 351 4.80 11.28 20.09
N THR A 352 5.95 11.53 19.47
CA THR A 352 6.92 10.48 19.16
C THR A 352 8.00 10.32 20.21
N LYS A 353 8.07 11.22 21.21
CA LYS A 353 9.09 11.16 22.27
C LYS A 353 9.02 9.83 23.03
N ASP A 354 7.83 9.46 23.49
CA ASP A 354 7.64 8.22 24.26
C ASP A 354 7.95 6.99 23.39
N VAL A 355 7.58 7.02 22.10
CA VAL A 355 7.92 5.97 21.12
C VAL A 355 9.43 5.81 20.98
N VAL A 356 10.14 6.93 20.81
CA VAL A 356 11.59 6.94 20.60
C VAL A 356 12.30 6.52 21.88
N GLU A 357 11.87 7.01 23.04
CA GLU A 357 12.45 6.69 24.34
C GLU A 357 12.29 5.20 24.67
N GLU A 358 11.08 4.66 24.51
CA GLU A 358 10.81 3.25 24.81
C GLU A 358 11.52 2.30 23.84
N LEU A 359 11.60 2.63 22.55
CA LEU A 359 12.34 1.81 21.56
C LEU A 359 13.86 1.92 21.70
N ASP A 360 14.40 3.06 22.17
CA ASP A 360 15.84 3.20 22.49
C ASP A 360 16.25 2.39 23.74
N THR A 361 15.30 2.05 24.63
CA THR A 361 15.59 1.17 25.78
C THR A 361 15.83 -0.28 25.39
N VAL A 362 15.45 -0.70 24.17
CA VAL A 362 15.64 -2.07 23.67
C VAL A 362 17.13 -2.30 23.36
N LYS A 363 17.89 -2.64 24.40
CA LYS A 363 19.30 -3.05 24.33
C LYS A 363 19.40 -4.55 24.53
N ILE A 364 19.36 -5.28 23.43
CA ILE A 364 19.54 -6.74 23.44
C ILE A 364 21.04 -7.02 23.31
N ASP A 365 21.65 -7.53 24.37
CA ASP A 365 23.03 -7.98 24.35
C ASP A 365 23.12 -9.49 24.06
N LEU A 366 23.51 -9.82 22.84
CA LEU A 366 23.67 -11.21 22.39
C LEU A 366 25.07 -11.77 22.67
N ARG A 367 26.00 -10.98 23.24
CA ARG A 367 27.37 -11.43 23.56
C ARG A 367 27.43 -12.58 24.55
N THR A 368 26.39 -12.72 25.37
CA THR A 368 26.25 -13.78 26.36
C THR A 368 25.96 -15.15 25.75
N ILE A 369 25.55 -15.21 24.47
CA ILE A 369 25.24 -16.45 23.78
C ILE A 369 26.54 -17.06 23.26
N THR A 370 26.90 -18.24 23.76
CA THR A 370 28.02 -19.05 23.26
C THR A 370 27.45 -20.28 22.54
N LEU A 371 27.76 -20.45 21.26
CA LEU A 371 27.27 -21.54 20.40
C LEU A 371 27.89 -22.89 20.76
N LEU A 372 29.20 -22.91 20.98
CA LEU A 372 29.95 -24.08 21.42
C LEU A 372 31.04 -23.65 22.40
N GLU A 373 31.00 -24.20 23.60
CA GLU A 373 31.94 -23.89 24.67
C GLU A 373 33.34 -24.43 24.36
N ALA A 374 34.35 -23.96 25.11
CA ALA A 374 35.73 -24.42 24.97
C ALA A 374 35.86 -25.94 25.13
N GLU A 375 35.03 -26.55 26.00
CA GLU A 375 34.96 -28.00 26.17
C GLU A 375 34.55 -28.72 24.87
N GLY A 376 33.46 -28.27 24.23
CA GLY A 376 33.00 -28.86 22.97
C GLY A 376 33.99 -28.67 21.82
N LYS A 377 34.66 -27.51 21.76
CA LYS A 377 35.73 -27.26 20.78
C LYS A 377 36.93 -28.17 21.01
N ARG A 378 37.35 -28.34 22.26
CA ARG A 378 38.45 -29.22 22.63
C ARG A 378 38.12 -30.67 22.33
N ASN A 379 36.88 -31.10 22.59
CA ASN A 379 36.42 -32.44 22.27
C ASN A 379 36.52 -32.77 20.76
N LEU A 380 36.16 -31.83 19.89
CA LEU A 380 36.33 -31.97 18.45
C LEU A 380 37.81 -32.10 18.04
N LEU A 381 38.71 -31.33 18.67
CA LEU A 381 40.15 -31.45 18.45
C LEU A 381 40.69 -32.81 18.93
N ASP A 382 40.30 -33.23 20.13
CA ASP A 382 40.70 -34.52 20.69
C ASP A 382 40.24 -35.69 19.81
N PHE A 383 39.08 -35.57 19.13
CA PHE A 383 38.64 -36.54 18.11
C PHE A 383 39.62 -36.61 16.92
N SER A 384 40.05 -35.46 16.41
CA SER A 384 41.02 -35.42 15.29
C SER A 384 42.40 -35.96 15.68
N GLU A 385 42.76 -35.84 16.96
CA GLU A 385 44.02 -36.29 17.56
C GLU A 385 43.95 -37.72 18.11
N ALA A 386 42.85 -38.45 17.88
CA ALA A 386 42.64 -39.80 18.42
C ALA A 386 43.56 -40.89 17.81
N GLY A 387 44.49 -40.52 16.92
CA GLY A 387 45.44 -41.44 16.28
C GLY A 387 44.78 -42.33 15.21
N LEU A 388 43.65 -41.89 14.64
CA LEU A 388 42.91 -42.66 13.65
C LEU A 388 43.63 -42.71 12.29
N SER A 389 44.37 -41.66 11.94
CA SER A 389 45.22 -41.59 10.74
C SER A 389 46.46 -42.47 10.82
N GLU A 390 46.82 -42.96 12.01
CA GLU A 390 47.97 -43.85 12.23
C GLU A 390 47.63 -45.31 11.87
N ILE A 391 46.35 -45.63 11.64
CA ILE A 391 45.91 -46.97 11.27
C ILE A 391 46.29 -47.23 9.80
N ASN A 392 47.13 -48.22 9.55
CA ASN A 392 47.46 -48.63 8.18
C ASN A 392 46.30 -49.44 7.56
N HIS A 393 45.29 -48.75 7.02
CA HIS A 393 44.12 -49.39 6.42
C HIS A 393 44.47 -50.36 5.27
N ALA A 394 45.56 -50.09 4.54
CA ALA A 394 45.99 -50.92 3.41
C ALA A 394 46.38 -52.33 3.86
N ASP A 395 47.09 -52.48 4.98
CA ASP A 395 47.52 -53.79 5.49
C ASP A 395 46.31 -54.69 5.82
N TYR A 396 45.27 -54.14 6.45
CA TYR A 396 44.06 -54.90 6.76
C TYR A 396 43.32 -55.32 5.50
N LEU A 397 43.18 -54.41 4.53
CA LEU A 397 42.45 -54.67 3.30
C LEU A 397 43.20 -55.66 2.40
N GLU A 398 44.52 -55.58 2.32
CA GLU A 398 45.36 -56.55 1.60
C GLU A 398 45.20 -57.95 2.20
N GLU A 399 45.25 -58.07 3.53
CA GLU A 399 45.14 -59.35 4.21
C GLU A 399 43.74 -59.96 4.06
N VAL A 400 42.69 -59.13 4.10
CA VAL A 400 41.32 -59.59 3.85
C VAL A 400 41.14 -60.08 2.41
N ASN A 401 41.80 -59.48 1.43
CA ASN A 401 41.69 -59.89 0.02
C ASN A 401 42.34 -61.25 -0.28
N LYS A 402 43.17 -61.81 0.61
CA LYS A 402 43.81 -63.12 0.42
C LYS A 402 42.86 -64.31 0.61
N GLY A 403 41.69 -64.10 1.22
CA GLY A 403 40.74 -65.18 1.55
C GLY A 403 41.18 -66.03 2.76
N VAL A 404 40.26 -66.84 3.32
CA VAL A 404 40.53 -67.63 4.52
C VAL A 404 41.51 -68.80 4.23
N THR A 405 41.26 -69.54 3.16
CA THR A 405 42.05 -70.72 2.75
C THR A 405 42.60 -70.55 1.32
N ALA A 406 43.71 -71.21 1.02
CA ALA A 406 44.34 -71.13 -0.31
C ALA A 406 43.52 -71.83 -1.42
N VAL A 407 42.64 -72.75 -1.02
CA VAL A 407 41.67 -73.42 -1.87
C VAL A 407 40.29 -73.34 -1.21
N ASP A 408 39.22 -73.28 -2.00
CA ASP A 408 37.87 -73.42 -1.46
C ASP A 408 37.70 -74.82 -0.84
N LEU A 409 37.52 -74.86 0.49
CA LEU A 409 37.54 -76.11 1.23
C LEU A 409 36.39 -77.03 0.83
N LEU A 410 35.25 -76.47 0.43
CA LEU A 410 34.08 -77.22 0.01
C LEU A 410 34.26 -77.82 -1.39
N SER A 411 34.85 -77.08 -2.33
CA SER A 411 35.27 -77.59 -3.64
C SER A 411 36.30 -78.70 -3.47
N TYR A 412 37.33 -78.47 -2.67
CA TYR A 412 38.35 -79.48 -2.38
C TYR A 412 37.74 -80.76 -1.79
N ALA A 413 36.79 -80.63 -0.86
CA ALA A 413 36.09 -81.78 -0.28
C ALA A 413 35.24 -82.54 -1.32
N ARG A 414 34.58 -81.84 -2.25
CA ARG A 414 33.82 -82.46 -3.36
C ARG A 414 34.74 -83.18 -4.35
N ASP A 415 35.85 -82.56 -4.72
CA ASP A 415 36.83 -83.14 -5.65
C ASP A 415 37.51 -84.38 -5.03
N LEU A 416 37.77 -84.35 -3.72
CA LEU A 416 38.27 -85.49 -2.96
C LEU A 416 37.23 -86.61 -2.87
N GLU A 417 35.95 -86.29 -2.69
CA GLU A 417 34.85 -87.25 -2.66
C GLU A 417 34.66 -87.94 -4.02
N ALA A 418 34.65 -87.17 -5.12
CA ALA A 418 34.56 -87.71 -6.47
C ALA A 418 35.72 -88.67 -6.79
N GLN A 419 36.95 -88.34 -6.37
CA GLN A 419 38.10 -89.24 -6.49
C GLN A 419 37.95 -90.49 -5.62
N THR A 420 37.42 -90.35 -4.40
CA THR A 420 37.24 -91.45 -3.45
C THR A 420 36.11 -92.40 -3.88
N ASP A 421 35.07 -91.91 -4.55
CA ASP A 421 33.93 -92.71 -5.03
C ASP A 421 34.31 -93.67 -6.18
N LEU A 422 35.37 -93.37 -6.92
CA LEU A 422 35.93 -94.24 -7.96
C LEU A 422 36.77 -95.40 -7.40
N MET A 423 37.09 -95.39 -6.11
CA MET A 423 37.89 -96.44 -5.47
C MET A 423 37.04 -97.67 -5.09
N VAL A 424 37.70 -98.84 -5.00
CA VAL A 424 37.06 -100.07 -4.52
C VAL A 424 36.63 -99.90 -3.05
N ARG A 425 35.44 -100.42 -2.70
CA ARG A 425 34.93 -100.38 -1.32
C ARG A 425 35.82 -101.16 -0.36
N ASN A 426 36.62 -100.43 0.41
CA ASN A 426 37.56 -100.97 1.39
C ASN A 426 37.69 -100.00 2.60
N PRO A 427 38.44 -100.38 3.65
CA PRO A 427 38.68 -99.50 4.80
C PRO A 427 39.35 -98.17 4.44
N LEU A 428 40.23 -98.16 3.42
CA LEU A 428 40.89 -96.97 2.90
C LEU A 428 39.88 -95.94 2.37
N GLN A 429 38.93 -96.36 1.53
CA GLN A 429 37.86 -95.52 1.01
C GLN A 429 37.03 -94.92 2.16
N SER A 430 36.69 -95.75 3.17
CA SER A 430 35.91 -95.30 4.33
C SER A 430 36.68 -94.27 5.17
N SER A 431 37.99 -94.44 5.34
CA SER A 431 38.85 -93.47 6.04
C SER A 431 38.94 -92.15 5.28
N LEU A 432 39.06 -92.17 3.95
CA LEU A 432 39.07 -90.95 3.13
C LEU A 432 37.72 -90.21 3.20
N LYS A 433 36.59 -90.93 3.18
CA LYS A 433 35.25 -90.34 3.43
C LYS A 433 35.11 -89.72 4.83
N GLY A 434 35.76 -90.28 5.84
CA GLY A 434 35.86 -89.67 7.18
C GLY A 434 36.58 -88.31 7.16
N HIS A 435 37.68 -88.21 6.41
CA HIS A 435 38.41 -86.94 6.23
C HIS A 435 37.60 -85.90 5.46
N ILE A 436 36.85 -86.30 4.43
CA ILE A 436 35.93 -85.42 3.69
C ILE A 436 34.87 -84.82 4.62
N SER A 437 34.25 -85.65 5.48
CA SER A 437 33.30 -85.18 6.49
C SER A 437 33.93 -84.19 7.46
N THR A 438 35.18 -84.43 7.87
CA THR A 438 35.95 -83.51 8.72
C THR A 438 36.22 -82.17 8.03
N LEU A 439 36.57 -82.18 6.74
CA LEU A 439 36.75 -80.96 5.94
C LEU A 439 35.46 -80.14 5.83
N ARG A 440 34.31 -80.80 5.61
CA ARG A 440 32.99 -80.15 5.61
C ARG A 440 32.65 -79.53 6.98
N GLN A 441 32.99 -80.22 8.06
CA GLN A 441 32.80 -79.71 9.42
C GLN A 441 33.71 -78.49 9.70
N ILE A 442 34.97 -78.52 9.28
CA ILE A 442 35.88 -77.38 9.40
C ILE A 442 35.34 -76.18 8.61
N HIS A 443 34.81 -76.41 7.40
CA HIS A 443 34.19 -75.35 6.61
C HIS A 443 33.02 -74.70 7.35
N SER A 444 32.06 -75.50 7.84
CA SER A 444 30.87 -74.96 8.51
C SER A 444 31.17 -74.30 9.86
N GLN A 445 32.08 -74.87 10.65
CA GLN A 445 32.36 -74.41 12.01
C GLN A 445 33.44 -73.32 12.11
N GLN A 446 34.37 -73.26 11.15
CA GLN A 446 35.52 -72.34 11.23
C GLN A 446 35.58 -71.36 10.06
N ILE A 447 35.37 -71.81 8.82
CA ILE A 447 35.50 -70.92 7.65
C ILE A 447 34.34 -69.92 7.58
N ILE A 448 33.09 -70.36 7.71
CA ILE A 448 31.92 -69.46 7.62
C ILE A 448 31.99 -68.28 8.63
N PRO A 449 32.24 -68.49 9.94
CA PRO A 449 32.38 -67.37 10.87
C PRO A 449 33.56 -66.44 10.55
N MET A 450 34.66 -66.98 10.02
CA MET A 450 35.81 -66.18 9.59
C MET A 450 35.47 -65.34 8.36
N GLU A 451 34.76 -65.87 7.37
CA GLU A 451 34.31 -65.12 6.19
C GLU A 451 33.37 -63.96 6.57
N GLN A 452 32.44 -64.20 7.51
CA GLN A 452 31.57 -63.15 8.05
C GLN A 452 32.39 -62.05 8.76
N ALA A 453 33.33 -62.44 9.60
CA ALA A 453 34.21 -61.50 10.30
C ALA A 453 35.12 -60.70 9.32
N MET A 454 35.60 -61.33 8.24
CA MET A 454 36.35 -60.67 7.16
C MET A 454 35.51 -59.63 6.43
N SER A 455 34.25 -59.96 6.11
CA SER A 455 33.32 -59.02 5.47
C SER A 455 33.06 -57.80 6.35
N ALA A 456 32.78 -58.01 7.64
CA ALA A 456 32.59 -56.93 8.62
C ALA A 456 33.86 -56.09 8.81
N LEU A 457 35.04 -56.72 8.83
CA LEU A 457 36.33 -56.05 8.89
C LEU A 457 36.56 -55.17 7.65
N ASN A 458 36.31 -55.70 6.45
CA ASN A 458 36.45 -54.96 5.19
C ASN A 458 35.57 -53.70 5.17
N GLN A 459 34.28 -53.86 5.49
CA GLN A 459 33.33 -52.74 5.51
C GLN A 459 33.74 -51.66 6.51
N SER A 460 34.11 -52.07 7.74
CA SER A 460 34.51 -51.14 8.80
C SER A 460 35.83 -50.43 8.47
N MET A 461 36.80 -51.14 7.88
CA MET A 461 38.07 -50.54 7.46
C MET A 461 37.90 -49.55 6.31
N ARG A 462 37.04 -49.85 5.32
CA ARG A 462 36.70 -48.90 4.25
C ARG A 462 35.94 -47.69 4.75
N TYR A 463 35.09 -47.83 5.77
CA TYR A 463 34.47 -46.69 6.43
C TYR A 463 35.53 -45.82 7.10
N LEU A 464 36.39 -46.42 7.92
CA LEU A 464 37.44 -45.70 8.65
C LEU A 464 38.40 -44.97 7.71
N GLU A 465 38.82 -45.58 6.60
CA GLU A 465 39.69 -44.97 5.58
C GLU A 465 39.09 -43.68 4.99
N ARG A 466 37.79 -43.70 4.65
CA ARG A 466 37.08 -42.52 4.12
C ARG A 466 36.88 -41.43 5.17
N THR A 467 36.67 -41.82 6.43
CA THR A 467 36.42 -40.87 7.52
C THR A 467 37.71 -40.21 7.99
N THR A 468 38.84 -40.93 8.04
CA THR A 468 40.11 -40.47 8.62
C THR A 468 40.98 -39.63 7.70
N SER A 469 40.98 -39.92 6.40
CA SER A 469 41.85 -39.28 5.40
C SER A 469 41.84 -37.74 5.40
N ASP A 470 40.71 -37.13 5.80
CA ASP A 470 40.54 -35.68 5.84
C ASP A 470 39.94 -35.20 7.17
N LEU A 471 40.03 -36.03 8.22
CA LEU A 471 39.38 -35.74 9.51
C LEU A 471 39.87 -34.44 10.16
N PRO A 472 41.19 -34.16 10.26
CA PRO A 472 41.67 -32.93 10.89
C PRO A 472 41.16 -31.67 10.18
N ASN A 473 41.17 -31.65 8.84
CA ASN A 473 40.68 -30.51 8.07
C ASN A 473 39.17 -30.33 8.23
N LYS A 474 38.39 -31.43 8.24
CA LYS A 474 36.95 -31.38 8.50
C LYS A 474 36.63 -30.84 9.90
N VAL A 475 37.39 -31.25 10.92
CA VAL A 475 37.23 -30.73 12.29
C VAL A 475 37.56 -29.23 12.34
N LEU A 476 38.66 -28.79 11.72
CA LEU A 476 39.01 -27.37 11.66
C LEU A 476 37.93 -26.55 10.94
N ALA A 477 37.38 -27.04 9.83
CA ALA A 477 36.30 -26.37 9.11
C ALA A 477 34.98 -26.30 9.91
N VAL A 478 34.73 -27.25 10.82
CA VAL A 478 33.60 -27.18 11.77
C VAL A 478 33.86 -26.09 12.81
N LEU A 479 35.07 -26.03 13.37
CA LEU A 479 35.46 -25.01 14.36
C LEU A 479 35.42 -23.59 13.77
N GLU A 480 35.95 -23.41 12.56
CA GLU A 480 35.93 -22.12 11.85
C GLU A 480 34.50 -21.65 11.56
N ALA A 481 33.61 -22.56 11.15
CA ALA A 481 32.20 -22.23 10.93
C ALA A 481 31.50 -21.79 12.25
N ILE A 482 31.81 -22.47 13.36
CA ILE A 482 31.31 -22.09 14.68
C ILE A 482 31.86 -20.73 15.11
N ASP A 483 33.15 -20.46 14.90
CA ASP A 483 33.77 -19.18 15.26
C ASP A 483 33.24 -18.02 14.42
N THR A 484 33.01 -18.24 13.13
CA THR A 484 32.39 -17.25 12.25
C THR A 484 30.96 -16.95 12.70
N ALA A 485 30.16 -17.98 13.00
CA ALA A 485 28.81 -17.79 13.52
C ALA A 485 28.80 -17.10 14.90
N GLN A 486 29.75 -17.44 15.77
CA GLN A 486 29.92 -16.82 17.09
C GLN A 486 30.32 -15.34 16.99
N PHE A 487 31.18 -14.99 16.05
CA PHE A 487 31.58 -13.62 15.76
C PHE A 487 30.39 -12.77 15.29
N LEU A 488 29.57 -13.31 14.40
CA LEU A 488 28.35 -12.65 13.94
C LEU A 488 27.37 -12.37 15.08
N ILE A 489 27.19 -13.32 16.01
CA ILE A 489 26.31 -13.14 17.18
C ILE A 489 26.90 -12.09 18.15
N SER A 490 28.19 -12.21 18.48
CA SER A 490 28.80 -11.39 19.54
C SER A 490 29.07 -9.95 19.12
N GLN A 491 29.50 -9.71 17.88
CA GLN A 491 29.90 -8.38 17.43
C GLN A 491 28.85 -7.72 16.53
N ASN A 492 28.33 -8.43 15.53
CA ASN A 492 27.46 -7.82 14.52
C ASN A 492 25.97 -7.83 14.88
N ALA A 493 25.48 -8.84 15.60
CA ALA A 493 24.05 -8.98 15.82
C ALA A 493 23.47 -7.87 16.71
N SER A 494 24.20 -7.43 17.74
CA SER A 494 23.76 -6.33 18.61
C SER A 494 23.68 -4.99 17.85
N ASP A 495 24.65 -4.72 16.96
CA ASP A 495 24.63 -3.51 16.14
C ASP A 495 23.59 -3.57 15.02
N MET A 496 23.38 -4.76 14.44
CA MET A 496 22.34 -4.98 13.45
C MET A 496 20.94 -4.83 14.08
N ILE A 497 20.71 -5.36 15.28
CA ILE A 497 19.47 -5.14 16.04
C ILE A 497 19.27 -3.64 16.28
N ARG A 498 20.29 -2.94 16.78
CA ARG A 498 20.23 -1.49 17.01
C ARG A 498 19.89 -0.72 15.74
N GLN A 499 20.49 -1.07 14.61
CA GLN A 499 20.25 -0.40 13.32
C GLN A 499 18.83 -0.67 12.80
N GLU A 500 18.36 -1.91 12.88
CA GLU A 500 17.01 -2.28 12.45
C GLU A 500 15.94 -1.68 13.37
N THR A 501 16.16 -1.64 14.70
CA THR A 501 15.29 -0.93 15.65
C THR A 501 15.22 0.57 15.31
N LYS A 502 16.35 1.21 14.96
CA LYS A 502 16.35 2.61 14.51
C LYS A 502 15.57 2.83 13.22
N LYS A 503 15.73 1.96 12.22
CA LYS A 503 14.93 2.02 10.98
C LYS A 503 13.45 1.87 11.27
N TYR A 504 13.09 0.90 12.11
CA TYR A 504 11.71 0.66 12.50
C TYR A 504 11.10 1.85 13.24
N THR A 505 11.85 2.44 14.17
CA THR A 505 11.47 3.69 14.87
C THR A 505 11.25 4.82 13.87
N ALA A 506 12.16 5.01 12.91
CA ALA A 506 12.02 6.02 11.87
C ALA A 506 10.79 5.79 10.98
N THR A 507 10.45 4.54 10.67
CA THR A 507 9.23 4.19 9.92
C THR A 507 7.97 4.56 10.69
N ILE A 508 7.91 4.24 11.99
CA ILE A 508 6.76 4.61 12.85
C ILE A 508 6.60 6.13 12.93
N VAL A 509 7.69 6.84 13.23
CA VAL A 509 7.72 8.32 13.24
C VAL A 509 7.30 8.87 11.88
N GLY A 510 7.71 8.23 10.79
CA GLY A 510 7.30 8.56 9.43
C GLY A 510 5.80 8.45 9.21
N TYR A 511 5.16 7.38 9.66
CA TYR A 511 3.70 7.23 9.60
C TYR A 511 2.97 8.32 10.39
N PHE A 512 3.50 8.71 11.55
CA PHE A 512 2.93 9.81 12.33
C PHE A 512 3.05 11.14 11.60
N ASN A 513 4.22 11.46 11.06
CA ASN A 513 4.40 12.67 10.26
C ASN A 513 3.44 12.71 9.08
N GLN A 514 3.27 11.58 8.37
CA GLN A 514 2.33 11.48 7.26
C GLN A 514 0.89 11.70 7.71
N TYR A 515 0.49 11.16 8.86
CA TYR A 515 -0.84 11.36 9.42
C TYR A 515 -1.09 12.83 9.80
N ILE A 516 -0.12 13.48 10.46
CA ILE A 516 -0.25 14.89 10.83
C ILE A 516 -0.34 15.79 9.60
N GLU A 517 0.47 15.56 8.58
CA GLU A 517 0.38 16.30 7.32
C GLU A 517 -0.95 16.06 6.60
N TRP A 518 -1.46 14.82 6.61
CA TRP A 518 -2.79 14.53 6.09
C TRP A 518 -3.88 15.30 6.86
N VAL A 519 -3.84 15.34 8.20
CA VAL A 519 -4.79 16.12 9.01
C VAL A 519 -4.73 17.60 8.66
N LYS A 520 -3.53 18.19 8.50
CA LYS A 520 -3.37 19.60 8.09
C LYS A 520 -4.02 19.85 6.73
N MET A 521 -3.71 19.03 5.73
CA MET A 521 -4.25 19.17 4.37
C MET A 521 -5.77 19.00 4.34
N SER A 522 -6.29 17.96 4.98
CA SER A 522 -7.74 17.73 5.04
C SER A 522 -8.47 18.88 5.74
N LEU A 523 -7.90 19.49 6.79
CA LEU A 523 -8.52 20.66 7.44
C LEU A 523 -8.48 21.93 6.58
N MET A 524 -7.43 22.12 5.78
CA MET A 524 -7.31 23.28 4.90
C MET A 524 -8.18 23.16 3.64
N GLU A 525 -8.48 21.94 3.16
CA GLU A 525 -9.11 21.73 1.85
C GLU A 525 -10.43 20.95 1.88
N GLU A 526 -10.52 19.86 2.65
CA GLU A 526 -11.60 18.87 2.49
C GLU A 526 -12.66 18.94 3.59
N VAL A 527 -12.26 19.25 4.82
CA VAL A 527 -13.14 19.28 5.99
C VAL A 527 -13.82 20.63 6.09
N ALA A 528 -15.15 20.60 6.22
CA ALA A 528 -15.98 21.79 6.39
C ALA A 528 -15.71 22.87 5.31
N GLN A 529 -15.87 22.47 4.05
CA GLN A 529 -15.77 23.38 2.90
C GLN A 529 -16.72 24.56 3.05
N CYS A 530 -16.23 25.78 2.78
CA CYS A 530 -17.02 27.00 2.93
C CYS A 530 -17.65 27.50 1.62
N LYS A 531 -17.58 26.71 0.54
CA LYS A 531 -18.23 27.01 -0.75
C LYS A 531 -19.73 27.33 -0.67
N PRO A 532 -20.54 26.67 0.18
CA PRO A 532 -21.95 27.04 0.32
C PRO A 532 -22.16 28.53 0.64
N PHE A 533 -21.27 29.16 1.40
CA PHE A 533 -21.35 30.58 1.72
C PHE A 533 -21.13 31.46 0.48
N SER A 534 -20.09 31.19 -0.31
CA SER A 534 -19.87 31.94 -1.56
C SER A 534 -21.01 31.73 -2.55
N ASN A 535 -21.62 30.54 -2.59
CA ASN A 535 -22.75 30.27 -3.47
C ASN A 535 -23.99 31.09 -3.07
N ILE A 536 -24.24 31.28 -1.77
CA ILE A 536 -25.36 32.11 -1.30
C ILE A 536 -25.15 33.57 -1.76
N LEU A 537 -23.94 34.11 -1.58
CA LEU A 537 -23.62 35.48 -2.02
C LEU A 537 -23.70 35.63 -3.55
N ASP A 538 -23.18 34.66 -4.30
CA ASP A 538 -23.27 34.64 -5.76
C ASP A 538 -24.75 34.55 -6.21
N THR A 539 -25.58 33.76 -5.52
CA THR A 539 -27.01 33.64 -5.84
C THR A 539 -27.76 34.94 -5.56
N ALA A 540 -27.45 35.61 -4.44
CA ALA A 540 -28.06 36.90 -4.10
C ALA A 540 -27.68 38.00 -5.11
N GLU A 541 -26.42 38.01 -5.58
CA GLU A 541 -25.98 38.92 -6.64
C GLU A 541 -26.70 38.61 -7.95
N ILE A 542 -26.71 37.36 -8.43
CA ILE A 542 -27.39 36.98 -9.67
C ILE A 542 -28.87 37.39 -9.63
N PHE A 543 -29.57 37.14 -8.52
CA PHE A 543 -30.97 37.53 -8.37
C PHE A 543 -31.16 39.04 -8.42
N THR A 544 -30.35 39.79 -7.66
CA THR A 544 -30.51 41.24 -7.56
C THR A 544 -30.10 41.94 -8.86
N CYS A 545 -28.96 41.56 -9.42
CA CYS A 545 -28.37 42.25 -10.56
C CYS A 545 -28.98 41.79 -11.88
N SER A 546 -28.96 40.49 -12.17
CA SER A 546 -29.43 39.97 -13.46
C SER A 546 -30.95 39.90 -13.58
N PHE A 547 -31.69 39.66 -12.49
CA PHE A 547 -33.16 39.60 -12.58
C PHE A 547 -33.83 40.94 -12.29
N LEU A 548 -33.44 41.67 -11.25
CA LEU A 548 -34.11 42.92 -10.88
C LEU A 548 -33.52 44.13 -11.59
N VAL A 549 -32.22 44.40 -11.44
CA VAL A 549 -31.57 45.61 -11.96
C VAL A 549 -31.58 45.63 -13.49
N ASP A 550 -31.18 44.54 -14.14
CA ASP A 550 -31.22 44.43 -15.61
C ASP A 550 -32.64 44.58 -16.18
N SER A 551 -33.63 43.93 -15.58
CA SER A 551 -35.04 44.08 -16.01
C SER A 551 -35.53 45.51 -15.85
N MET A 552 -35.16 46.16 -14.75
CA MET A 552 -35.51 47.56 -14.48
C MET A 552 -34.82 48.50 -15.48
N ASN A 553 -33.57 48.21 -15.82
CA ASN A 553 -32.77 48.94 -16.79
C ASN A 553 -33.33 48.82 -18.21
N ALA A 554 -33.69 47.60 -18.62
CA ALA A 554 -34.35 47.35 -19.89
C ALA A 554 -35.71 48.07 -19.97
N PHE A 555 -36.48 48.06 -18.87
CA PHE A 555 -37.80 48.67 -18.81
C PHE A 555 -37.75 50.20 -18.95
N TRP A 556 -36.93 50.91 -18.17
CA TRP A 556 -36.85 52.37 -18.31
C TRP A 556 -36.26 52.77 -19.66
N MET A 557 -35.31 52.01 -20.21
CA MET A 557 -34.74 52.28 -21.53
C MET A 557 -35.82 52.19 -22.61
N GLY A 558 -36.64 51.12 -22.60
CA GLY A 558 -37.73 50.95 -23.56
C GLY A 558 -38.84 51.99 -23.42
N LEU A 559 -39.30 52.23 -22.18
CA LEU A 559 -40.33 53.21 -21.87
C LEU A 559 -39.86 54.65 -22.16
N GLY A 560 -38.61 54.95 -21.83
CA GLY A 560 -37.96 56.23 -22.08
C GLY A 560 -37.80 56.53 -23.57
N CYS A 561 -37.31 55.57 -24.36
CA CYS A 561 -37.27 55.68 -25.82
C CYS A 561 -38.67 55.96 -26.39
N SER A 562 -39.67 55.19 -25.96
CA SER A 562 -41.05 55.35 -26.42
C SER A 562 -41.61 56.74 -26.10
N THR A 563 -41.34 57.24 -24.88
CA THR A 563 -41.75 58.58 -24.44
C THR A 563 -41.06 59.68 -25.24
N LEU A 564 -39.77 59.51 -25.56
CA LEU A 564 -39.02 60.45 -26.39
C LEU A 564 -39.61 60.53 -27.82
N PHE A 565 -40.04 59.42 -28.39
CA PHE A 565 -40.69 59.38 -29.70
C PHE A 565 -42.13 59.97 -29.72
N LEU A 566 -42.75 60.19 -28.56
CA LEU A 566 -44.03 60.94 -28.50
C LEU A 566 -43.85 62.39 -28.96
N LEU A 567 -42.69 63.02 -28.73
CA LEU A 567 -42.44 64.40 -29.13
C LEU A 567 -42.55 64.63 -30.65
N PRO A 568 -41.79 63.92 -31.52
CA PRO A 568 -41.98 64.04 -32.96
C PRO A 568 -43.35 63.53 -33.41
N SER A 569 -43.91 62.51 -32.73
CA SER A 569 -45.25 62.00 -33.02
C SER A 569 -46.32 63.08 -32.86
N ILE A 570 -46.27 63.87 -31.78
CA ILE A 570 -47.19 65.01 -31.55
C ILE A 570 -47.10 66.02 -32.69
N ILE A 571 -45.88 66.41 -33.09
CA ILE A 571 -45.68 67.41 -34.16
C ILE A 571 -46.31 66.92 -35.47
N LEU A 572 -46.04 65.67 -35.84
CA LEU A 572 -46.58 65.06 -37.06
C LEU A 572 -48.10 64.92 -37.00
N ALA A 573 -48.64 64.46 -35.86
CA ALA A 573 -50.08 64.27 -35.66
C ALA A 573 -50.84 65.61 -35.75
N VAL A 574 -50.34 66.69 -35.14
CA VAL A 574 -50.96 68.02 -35.25
C VAL A 574 -50.93 68.54 -36.69
N LYS A 575 -49.81 68.37 -37.40
CA LYS A 575 -49.68 68.79 -38.79
C LYS A 575 -50.63 68.01 -39.70
N LEU A 576 -50.69 66.69 -39.57
CA LEU A 576 -51.58 65.82 -40.34
C LEU A 576 -53.06 66.06 -40.00
N ALA A 577 -53.39 66.32 -38.73
CA ALA A 577 -54.76 66.63 -38.32
C ALA A 577 -55.31 67.87 -39.04
N LYS A 578 -54.48 68.88 -39.34
CA LYS A 578 -54.89 70.06 -40.13
C LYS A 578 -55.32 69.68 -41.56
N TYR A 579 -54.76 68.62 -42.14
CA TYR A 579 -55.11 68.12 -43.48
C TYR A 579 -56.30 67.15 -43.49
N TYR A 580 -56.64 66.53 -42.36
CA TYR A 580 -57.74 65.56 -42.29
C TYR A 580 -59.03 66.14 -41.69
N ARG A 581 -58.93 67.09 -40.74
CA ARG A 581 -60.09 67.64 -40.03
C ARG A 581 -60.89 68.59 -40.92
N ARG A 582 -62.22 68.52 -40.86
CA ARG A 582 -63.11 69.51 -41.48
C ARG A 582 -63.02 70.81 -40.67
N MET A 583 -62.86 71.95 -41.34
CA MET A 583 -62.81 73.27 -40.71
C MET A 583 -64.11 74.03 -40.96
N ASP A 584 -64.54 74.87 -40.03
CA ASP A 584 -65.81 75.61 -40.15
C ASP A 584 -65.72 76.80 -41.12
N THR A 585 -64.50 77.26 -41.40
CA THR A 585 -64.22 78.36 -42.34
C THR A 585 -62.99 78.02 -43.17
N GLU A 586 -62.93 78.54 -44.40
CA GLU A 586 -61.75 78.47 -45.27
C GLU A 586 -61.15 79.87 -45.44
N ASP A 587 -59.82 79.99 -45.35
CA ASP A 587 -59.12 81.24 -45.60
C ASP A 587 -59.12 81.50 -47.11
N VAL A 588 -59.85 82.50 -47.57
CA VAL A 588 -59.80 83.00 -48.94
C VAL A 588 -58.55 83.88 -49.07
N TYR A 589 -57.53 83.40 -49.81
CA TYR A 589 -56.45 84.27 -50.28
C TYR A 589 -56.90 84.85 -51.62
N ASP A 590 -57.36 86.10 -51.60
CA ASP A 590 -57.62 86.85 -52.82
C ASP A 590 -56.27 87.15 -53.51
N ASP A 591 -55.99 86.48 -54.63
CA ASP A 591 -54.91 86.85 -55.56
C ASP A 591 -55.30 88.17 -56.27
N ILE A 592 -55.03 89.31 -55.64
CA ILE A 592 -55.18 90.62 -56.28
C ILE A 592 -53.79 91.23 -56.48
N PRO A 593 -53.40 91.59 -57.74
CA PRO A 593 -52.14 92.25 -58.00
C PRO A 593 -52.11 93.66 -57.38
N SER A 594 -50.94 93.99 -56.84
CA SER A 594 -50.56 95.22 -56.15
C SER A 594 -51.25 96.51 -56.64
N TYR A 595 -52.12 97.09 -55.81
CA TYR A 595 -52.22 98.54 -55.62
C TYR A 595 -52.65 98.86 -54.19
N ASP A 596 -51.94 99.82 -53.60
CA ASP A 596 -52.09 100.43 -52.28
C ASP A 596 -53.54 100.57 -51.78
N THR A 597 -53.83 100.15 -50.55
CA THR A 597 -54.26 101.07 -49.48
C THR A 597 -54.44 100.35 -48.12
N MET A 598 -54.12 101.13 -47.10
CA MET A 598 -53.91 100.83 -45.69
C MET A 598 -55.20 100.50 -44.91
N ASN A 599 -55.07 99.67 -43.87
CA ASN A 599 -55.93 99.49 -42.69
C ASN A 599 -57.27 98.72 -42.79
N ARG A 600 -57.26 97.43 -42.38
CA ARG A 600 -58.25 96.90 -41.41
C ARG A 600 -57.85 95.54 -40.82
N PHE A 601 -57.63 95.49 -39.51
CA PHE A 601 -57.63 94.24 -38.72
C PHE A 601 -59.08 93.77 -38.48
N PRO A 602 -59.43 92.48 -38.63
CA PRO A 602 -60.73 91.96 -38.21
C PRO A 602 -60.73 91.60 -36.71
N ARG A 603 -61.75 92.09 -35.99
CA ARG A 603 -62.07 91.73 -34.60
C ARG A 603 -62.94 90.47 -34.55
N ALA A 604 -62.67 89.63 -33.55
CA ALA A 604 -63.42 88.44 -33.18
C ALA A 604 -64.88 88.74 -32.79
N SER A 605 -65.80 87.89 -33.25
CA SER A 605 -67.23 87.88 -32.87
C SER A 605 -67.49 86.86 -31.74
N ALA A 606 -68.23 87.32 -30.72
CA ALA A 606 -68.64 86.55 -29.53
C ALA A 606 -69.92 85.71 -29.78
N PRO A 607 -70.22 84.69 -28.95
CA PRO A 607 -71.34 83.76 -29.18
C PRO A 607 -72.70 84.28 -28.65
N PRO A 608 -73.84 83.76 -29.15
CA PRO A 608 -75.16 84.21 -28.73
C PRO A 608 -75.64 83.54 -27.43
N ARG A 609 -76.32 84.34 -26.58
CA ARG A 609 -77.02 83.93 -25.35
C ARG A 609 -78.46 83.48 -25.64
N HIS A 610 -78.90 82.50 -24.85
CA HIS A 610 -80.28 82.00 -24.72
C HIS A 610 -81.33 83.08 -24.46
N ILE A 611 -82.56 82.83 -24.93
CA ILE A 611 -83.82 83.37 -24.38
C ILE A 611 -84.79 82.20 -24.23
N ASP A 612 -85.26 81.98 -22.99
CA ASP A 612 -86.46 81.19 -22.66
C ASP A 612 -87.72 81.92 -23.15
N TRP A 613 -88.67 81.18 -23.72
CA TRP A 613 -90.12 81.09 -23.42
C TRP A 613 -90.73 80.07 -24.38
#